data_AF-F2WQ54-F1
#
_entry.id   AF-F2WQ54-F1
#
_cell.length_a   1.000
_cell.length_b   1.000
_cell.length_c   1.000
_cell.angle_alpha   90.00
_cell.angle_beta   90.00
_cell.angle_gamma   90.00
#
_symmetry.space_group_name_H-M   'P 1'
#
loop_
_entity.id
_entity.type
_entity.pdbx_description
1 polymer ?
#
loop_
_entity_poly.entity_id
_entity_poly.type
_entity_poly.pdbx_seq_one_letter_code
_entity_poly.pdbx_strand_id
1 'polypeptide(L)'
;ASTKLSPPLILSTTTTSPKMQQGLGQPSSKRNAGVSVLGCAITMVAVGGCAQGIGQLFAALVVGMARNPSMKEDLFTYTLIGMGFLEFLAIVVIMMAGLLLYSE
;
A
#
# COMPACT_ATOMS: atom_id res chain seq x y z
N ALA A 1 -25.93 64.91 35.09
CA ALA A 1 -25.51 64.78 33.69
C ALA A 1 -25.15 63.32 33.41
N SER A 2 -26.03 62.67 32.65
CA SER A 2 -25.88 61.51 31.74
C SER A 2 -24.58 60.67 31.71
N THR A 3 -24.78 59.37 31.99
CA THR A 3 -24.34 58.15 31.25
C THR A 3 -22.91 57.97 30.70
N LYS A 4 -22.26 56.85 31.10
CA LYS A 4 -21.92 55.66 30.25
C LYS A 4 -21.12 54.64 31.08
N LEU A 5 -21.66 53.47 31.42
CA LEU A 5 -21.63 52.20 30.66
C LEU A 5 -20.20 51.59 30.51
N SER A 6 -19.91 50.57 31.33
CA SER A 6 -18.79 49.60 31.17
C SER A 6 -18.88 48.88 29.80
N PRO A 7 -17.82 48.27 29.23
CA PRO A 7 -17.16 47.05 29.75
C PRO A 7 -15.63 46.93 29.50
N PRO A 8 -14.94 45.88 30.03
CA PRO A 8 -13.49 45.72 29.92
C PRO A 8 -13.05 45.11 28.57
N LEU A 9 -11.96 45.63 28.01
CA LEU A 9 -11.41 45.22 26.72
C LEU A 9 -10.48 43.99 26.88
N ILE A 10 -11.05 42.81 26.61
CA ILE A 10 -10.46 41.70 25.85
C ILE A 10 -9.12 41.14 26.39
N LEU A 11 -9.22 40.18 27.32
CA LEU A 11 -8.26 39.10 27.49
C LEU A 11 -8.44 38.11 26.33
N SER A 12 -7.66 38.25 25.26
CA SER A 12 -7.57 37.25 24.19
C SER A 12 -6.67 36.09 24.62
N THR A 13 -7.23 35.18 25.43
CA THR A 13 -6.75 33.80 25.49
C THR A 13 -6.98 33.18 24.10
N THR A 14 -5.99 33.28 23.22
CA THR A 14 -5.91 32.39 22.06
C THR A 14 -5.54 31.00 22.59
N THR A 15 -6.57 30.29 23.06
CA THR A 15 -6.54 28.85 23.28
C THR A 15 -6.14 28.22 21.96
N THR A 16 -4.94 27.63 21.93
CA THR A 16 -4.50 26.71 20.88
C THR A 16 -5.36 25.45 20.95
N SER A 17 -6.58 25.53 20.46
CA SER A 17 -7.39 24.36 20.14
C SER A 17 -6.96 23.88 18.75
N PRO A 18 -6.62 22.59 18.56
CA PRO A 18 -6.46 22.05 17.22
C PRO A 18 -7.83 22.12 16.55
N LYS A 19 -8.00 23.06 15.62
CA LYS A 19 -9.23 23.16 14.83
C LYS A 19 -9.38 21.87 14.02
N MET A 20 -10.27 20.99 14.47
CA MET A 20 -11.03 20.11 13.58
C MET A 20 -11.70 21.01 12.54
N GLN A 21 -11.14 21.06 11.34
CA GLN A 21 -11.76 21.77 10.23
C GLN A 21 -11.58 20.95 8.96
N GLN A 22 -12.24 19.79 8.95
CA GLN A 22 -12.51 19.04 7.73
C GLN A 22 -13.75 19.65 7.07
N GLY A 23 -13.54 20.77 6.38
CA GLY A 23 -14.53 21.34 5.49
C GLY A 23 -14.62 20.51 4.21
N LEU A 24 -15.83 20.09 3.84
CA LEU A 24 -16.16 19.50 2.53
C LEU A 24 -15.79 20.50 1.43
N GLY A 25 -14.58 20.39 0.88
CA GLY A 25 -14.15 21.15 -0.32
C GLY A 25 -12.89 22.03 -0.21
N GLN A 26 -12.07 21.93 0.84
CA GLN A 26 -10.77 22.63 0.86
C GLN A 26 -9.62 21.73 0.38
N PRO A 27 -8.88 22.08 -0.69
CA PRO A 27 -7.60 21.48 -1.00
C PRO A 27 -6.54 22.06 -0.05
N SER A 28 -6.48 21.56 1.17
CA SER A 28 -5.38 21.85 2.10
C SER A 28 -5.00 20.58 2.85
N SER A 29 -4.29 19.70 2.15
CA SER A 29 -3.52 18.64 2.78
C SER A 29 -2.07 18.85 2.36
N LYS A 30 -1.17 19.05 3.32
CA LYS A 30 0.26 18.93 3.04
C LYS A 30 0.46 17.47 2.60
N ARG A 31 0.61 17.25 1.29
CA ARG A 31 0.82 15.91 0.70
C ARG A 31 2.12 15.36 1.26
N ASN A 32 2.04 14.30 2.07
CA ASN A 32 3.22 13.77 2.73
C ASN A 32 3.90 12.75 1.81
N ALA A 33 4.54 13.21 0.73
CA ALA A 33 5.14 12.32 -0.26
C ALA A 33 6.08 11.25 0.35
N GLY A 34 6.72 11.54 1.49
CA GLY A 34 7.55 10.58 2.23
C GLY A 34 6.79 9.37 2.76
N VAL A 35 5.53 9.52 3.22
CA VAL A 35 4.76 8.40 3.79
C VAL A 35 4.32 7.41 2.71
N SER A 36 3.91 7.92 1.55
CA SER A 36 3.55 7.08 0.39
C SER A 36 4.73 6.29 -0.16
N VAL A 37 5.90 6.90 -0.26
CA VAL A 37 7.10 6.22 -0.74
C VAL A 37 7.54 5.13 0.23
N LEU A 38 7.49 5.39 1.54
CA LEU A 38 7.73 4.38 2.57
C LEU A 38 6.71 3.23 2.50
N GLY A 39 5.41 3.53 2.36
CA GLY A 39 4.37 2.53 2.20
C GLY A 39 4.59 1.67 0.96
N CYS A 40 4.89 2.29 -0.19
CA CYS A 40 5.21 1.61 -1.44
C CYS A 40 6.44 0.69 -1.31
N ALA A 41 7.50 1.15 -0.63
CA ALA A 41 8.70 0.34 -0.40
C ALA A 41 8.40 -0.91 0.45
N ILE A 42 7.59 -0.77 1.50
CA ILE A 42 7.17 -1.90 2.35
C ILE A 42 6.32 -2.89 1.54
N THR A 43 5.38 -2.41 0.72
CA THR A 43 4.57 -3.26 -0.16
C THR A 43 5.44 -4.04 -1.16
N MET A 44 6.50 -3.43 -1.71
CA MET A 44 7.41 -4.09 -2.66
C MET A 44 8.20 -5.26 -2.05
N VAL A 45 8.41 -5.29 -0.73
CA VAL A 45 9.04 -6.45 -0.07
C VAL A 45 8.24 -7.74 -0.32
N ALA A 46 6.90 -7.65 -0.42
CA ALA A 46 6.05 -8.80 -0.70
C ALA A 46 6.32 -9.44 -2.08
N VAL A 47 6.76 -8.66 -3.07
CA VAL A 47 7.15 -9.17 -4.40
C VAL A 47 8.36 -10.11 -4.31
N GLY A 48 9.26 -9.88 -3.35
CA GLY A 48 10.37 -10.79 -3.08
C GLY A 48 9.89 -12.20 -2.69
N GLY A 49 8.76 -12.31 -1.99
CA GLY A 49 8.12 -13.58 -1.66
C GLY A 49 7.62 -14.33 -2.90
N CYS A 50 7.09 -13.61 -3.89
CA CYS A 50 6.69 -14.18 -5.18
C CYS A 50 7.91 -14.78 -5.91
N ALA A 51 9.03 -14.04 -5.96
CA ALA A 51 10.26 -14.52 -6.60
C ALA A 51 10.79 -15.82 -5.94
N GLN A 52 10.76 -15.89 -4.61
CA GLN A 52 11.12 -17.11 -3.89
C GLN A 52 10.13 -18.26 -4.17
N GLY A 53 8.83 -17.95 -4.27
CA GLY A 53 7.79 -18.91 -4.64
C GLY A 53 8.01 -19.52 -6.03
N ILE A 54 8.42 -18.73 -7.01
CA ILE A 54 8.73 -19.20 -8.37
C ILE A 54 9.89 -20.20 -8.33
N GLY A 55 10.95 -19.91 -7.56
CA GLY A 55 12.08 -20.84 -7.40
C GLY A 55 11.66 -22.19 -6.80
N GLN A 56 10.77 -22.17 -5.80
CA GLN A 56 10.23 -23.40 -5.20
C GLN A 56 9.36 -24.20 -6.17
N LEU A 57 8.55 -23.51 -6.98
CA LEU A 57 7.70 -24.13 -7.99
C LEU A 57 8.53 -24.90 -9.03
N PHE A 58 9.59 -24.27 -9.56
CA PHE A 58 10.49 -24.93 -10.51
C PHE A 58 11.31 -26.05 -9.87
N ALA A 59 11.75 -25.89 -8.62
CA ALA A 59 12.42 -26.96 -7.89
C ALA A 59 11.51 -28.20 -7.73
N ALA A 60 10.23 -28.00 -7.39
CA ALA A 60 9.25 -29.07 -7.29
C ALA A 60 8.98 -29.75 -8.65
N LEU A 61 8.92 -28.97 -9.74
CA LEU A 61 8.79 -29.52 -11.10
C LEU A 61 9.96 -30.43 -11.46
N VAL A 62 11.20 -29.99 -11.23
CA VAL A 62 12.41 -30.78 -11.54
C VAL A 62 12.42 -32.09 -10.75
N VAL A 63 12.15 -32.02 -9.45
CA VAL A 63 12.09 -33.20 -8.59
C VAL A 63 10.93 -34.13 -9.00
N GLY A 64 9.77 -33.57 -9.35
CA GLY A 64 8.61 -34.33 -9.80
C GLY A 64 8.87 -35.06 -11.13
N MET A 65 9.47 -34.38 -12.10
CA MET A 65 9.90 -34.96 -13.38
C MET A 65 10.94 -36.06 -13.19
N ALA A 66 11.88 -35.89 -12.26
CA ALA A 66 12.90 -36.89 -11.96
C ALA A 66 12.31 -38.17 -11.34
N ARG A 67 11.20 -38.08 -10.62
CA ARG A 67 10.53 -39.24 -10.01
C ARG A 67 9.63 -39.99 -10.98
N ASN A 68 8.93 -39.29 -11.85
CA ASN A 68 8.10 -39.93 -12.88
C ASN A 68 8.04 -39.10 -14.18
N PRO A 69 8.91 -39.38 -15.16
CA PRO A 69 8.99 -38.61 -16.39
C PRO A 69 7.81 -38.83 -17.35
N SER A 70 6.99 -39.87 -17.15
CA SER A 70 5.82 -40.12 -18.01
C SER A 70 4.72 -39.07 -17.85
N MET A 71 4.62 -38.43 -16.68
CA MET A 71 3.61 -37.40 -16.38
C MET A 71 4.13 -35.97 -16.61
N LYS A 72 5.19 -35.79 -17.41
CA LYS A 72 5.87 -34.49 -17.59
C LYS A 72 4.93 -33.37 -18.03
N GLU A 73 3.96 -33.66 -18.89
CA GLU A 73 3.10 -32.63 -19.48
C GLU A 73 2.05 -32.12 -18.51
N ASP A 74 1.46 -33.02 -17.72
CA ASP A 74 0.53 -32.64 -16.66
C ASP A 74 1.25 -31.84 -15.57
N LEU A 75 2.43 -32.29 -15.15
CA LEU A 75 3.24 -31.60 -14.13
C LEU A 75 3.68 -30.20 -14.60
N PHE A 76 4.06 -30.08 -15.87
CA PHE A 76 4.41 -28.79 -16.46
C PHE A 76 3.18 -27.87 -16.56
N THR A 77 2.02 -28.41 -16.94
CA THR A 77 0.76 -27.65 -17.00
C THR A 77 0.36 -27.12 -15.63
N TYR A 78 0.44 -27.94 -14.57
CA TYR A 78 0.17 -27.50 -13.20
C TYR A 78 1.18 -26.45 -12.71
N THR A 79 2.45 -26.60 -13.11
CA THR A 79 3.49 -25.59 -12.81
C THR A 79 3.18 -24.27 -13.52
N LEU A 80 2.74 -24.27 -14.78
CA LEU A 80 2.36 -23.04 -15.47
C LEU A 80 1.13 -22.37 -14.86
N ILE A 81 0.13 -23.14 -14.41
CA ILE A 81 -1.02 -22.60 -13.67
C ILE A 81 -0.55 -21.93 -12.36
N GLY A 82 0.34 -22.60 -11.61
CA GLY A 82 0.94 -22.04 -10.41
C GLY A 82 1.76 -20.77 -10.66
N MET A 83 2.54 -20.75 -11.75
CA MET A 83 3.34 -19.58 -12.15
C MET A 83 2.44 -18.40 -12.51
N GLY A 84 1.38 -18.64 -13.29
CA GLY A 84 0.38 -17.62 -13.62
C GLY A 84 -0.31 -17.03 -12.38
N PHE A 85 -0.57 -17.84 -11.36
CA PHE A 85 -1.12 -17.35 -10.09
C PHE A 85 -0.11 -16.51 -9.28
N LEU A 86 1.16 -16.90 -9.27
CA LEU A 86 2.24 -16.12 -8.62
C LEU A 86 2.47 -14.78 -9.32
N GLU A 87 2.44 -14.75 -10.66
CA GLU A 87 2.51 -13.52 -11.45
C GLU A 87 1.29 -12.62 -11.20
N PHE A 88 0.09 -13.21 -11.11
CA PHE A 88 -1.11 -12.44 -10.75
C PHE A 88 -0.97 -11.77 -9.37
N LEU A 89 -0.47 -12.50 -8.37
CA LEU A 89 -0.18 -11.93 -7.05
C LEU A 89 0.88 -10.83 -7.12
N ALA A 90 1.95 -11.01 -7.90
CA ALA A 90 2.99 -10.00 -8.08
C ALA A 90 2.42 -8.72 -8.70
N ILE A 91 1.59 -8.84 -9.74
CA ILE A 91 0.93 -7.70 -10.38
C ILE A 91 -0.03 -6.99 -9.42
N VAL A 92 -0.79 -7.73 -8.60
CA VAL A 92 -1.69 -7.14 -7.59
C VAL A 92 -0.91 -6.32 -6.56
N VAL A 93 0.23 -6.84 -6.09
CA VAL A 93 1.11 -6.12 -5.16
C VAL A 93 1.70 -4.87 -5.80
N ILE A 94 2.19 -4.96 -7.05
CA ILE A 94 2.72 -3.82 -7.79
C ILE A 94 1.63 -2.77 -8.05
N MET A 95 0.41 -3.19 -8.36
CA MET A 95 -0.72 -2.28 -8.53
C MET A 95 -1.03 -1.53 -7.23
N MET A 96 -1.06 -2.22 -6.08
CA MET A 96 -1.23 -1.59 -4.78
C MET A 96 -0.10 -0.62 -4.42
N ALA A 97 1.14 -0.97 -4.72
CA ALA A 97 2.29 -0.08 -4.57
C ALA A 97 2.14 1.19 -5.44
N GLY A 98 1.65 1.04 -6.67
CA GLY A 98 1.35 2.16 -7.58
C GLY A 98 0.21 3.04 -7.07
N LEU A 99 -0.86 2.46 -6.51
CA LEU A 99 -1.94 3.21 -5.87
C LEU A 99 -1.42 4.01 -4.67
N LEU A 100 -0.60 3.41 -3.81
CA LEU A 100 -0.01 4.12 -2.65
C LEU A 100 0.88 5.30 -3.08
N LEU A 101 1.60 5.16 -4.20
CA LEU A 101 2.43 6.25 -4.74
C LEU A 101 1.56 7.41 -5.24
N TYR A 102 0.43 7.14 -5.89
CA TYR A 102 -0.43 8.17 -6.48
C TYR A 102 -1.54 8.69 -5.55
N SER A 103 -1.81 7.99 -4.44
CA SER A 103 -2.92 8.30 -3.52
C SER A 103 -2.65 9.51 -2.61
N GLU A 104 -1.39 9.86 -2.34
CA GLU A 104 -1.01 11.10 -1.65
C GLU A 104 -0.75 12.20 -2.65
#